data_AF-A0A8T8K796-F1
#
_entry.id   AF-A0A8T8K796-F1
#
_cell.length_a   1.000
_cell.length_b   1.000
_cell.length_c   1.000
_cell.angle_alpha   90.00
_cell.angle_beta   90.00
_cell.angle_gamma   90.00
#
_symmetry.space_group_name_H-M   'P 1'
#
loop_
_entity.id
_entity.type
_entity.pdbx_description
1 polymer ?
#
loop_
_entity_poly.entity_id
_entity_poly.type
_entity_poly.pdbx_seq_one_letter_code
_entity_poly.pdbx_strand_id
1 'polypeptide(L)'
;MDISYIILAILILIIVYLTYSYNRLIKTRNMVDTAYSNIDTLLQKRFDLVPNLVSTVKGYMKHERELLETVTRARSDWMNASTIQENAGADNIAKEALKSIFAVAENYPDLKANQNFLLLQEELVGIENKIAYARQRYNRTVLDLNNAIQQFPTNLIAHFFRFQSREFFEVESLKAREVPQVKYDGDE
;
A
#
# COMPACT_ATOMS: atom_id res chain seq x y z
N MET A 1 30.62 33.34 35.96
CA MET A 1 29.61 33.23 34.88
C MET A 1 28.31 33.69 35.46
N ASP A 2 27.78 34.81 34.97
CA ASP A 2 26.48 35.31 35.44
C ASP A 2 25.37 34.37 34.99
N ILE A 3 24.37 34.17 35.85
CA ILE A 3 23.21 33.28 35.62
C ILE A 3 22.50 33.61 34.28
N SER A 4 22.57 34.87 33.84
CA SER A 4 22.05 35.34 32.54
C SER A 4 22.66 34.59 31.34
N TYR A 5 23.96 34.31 31.34
CA TYR A 5 24.61 33.58 30.26
C TYR A 5 24.18 32.11 30.21
N ILE A 6 23.91 31.50 31.37
CA ILE A 6 23.38 30.13 31.46
C ILE A 6 21.97 30.08 30.88
N ILE A 7 21.10 31.04 31.25
CA ILE A 7 19.74 31.14 30.71
C ILE A 7 19.77 31.35 29.19
N LEU A 8 20.63 32.23 28.69
CA LEU A 8 20.76 32.50 27.26
C LEU A 8 21.24 31.27 26.49
N ALA A 9 22.23 30.54 27.01
CA ALA A 9 22.73 29.31 26.39
C ALA A 9 21.64 28.23 26.31
N ILE A 10 20.85 28.06 27.39
CA ILE A 10 19.72 27.12 27.41
C ILE A 10 18.66 27.51 26.38
N LEU A 11 18.32 28.80 26.29
CA LEU A 11 17.35 29.30 25.32
C LEU A 11 17.78 29.03 23.87
N ILE A 12 19.05 29.28 23.55
CA ILE A 12 19.62 28.98 22.23
C ILE A 12 19.52 27.48 21.93
N LEU A 13 19.84 26.61 22.89
CA LEU A 13 19.77 25.16 22.72
C LEU A 13 18.32 24.70 22.44
N ILE A 14 17.33 25.26 23.15
CA ILE A 14 15.91 24.97 22.92
C ILE A 14 15.49 25.37 21.51
N ILE A 15 15.88 26.56 21.05
CA ILE A 15 15.54 27.05 19.69
C ILE A 15 16.15 26.13 18.63
N VAL A 16 17.44 25.79 18.77
CA VAL A 16 18.13 24.88 17.84
C VAL A 16 17.44 23.52 17.80
N TYR A 17 17.09 22.96 18.96
CA TYR A 17 16.39 21.69 19.05
C TYR A 17 14.99 21.74 18.40
N LEU A 18 14.25 22.83 18.60
CA LEU A 18 12.92 23.04 18.04
C LEU A 18 12.99 23.08 16.51
N THR A 19 13.89 23.89 15.95
CA THR A 19 14.07 24.00 14.50
C THR A 19 14.52 22.66 13.89
N TYR A 20 15.46 21.96 14.53
CA TYR A 20 15.92 20.65 14.05
C TYR A 20 14.79 19.61 14.03
N SER A 21 14.06 19.48 15.14
CA SER A 21 13.00 18.49 15.28
C SER A 21 11.82 18.77 14.36
N TYR A 22 11.42 20.04 14.21
CA TYR A 22 10.37 20.44 13.28
C TYR A 22 10.72 20.08 11.83
N ASN A 23 11.94 20.43 11.37
CA ASN A 23 12.39 20.10 10.02
C ASN A 23 12.46 18.58 9.79
N ARG A 24 12.86 17.81 10.80
CA ARG A 24 12.86 16.35 10.75
C ARG A 24 11.44 15.79 10.59
N LEU A 25 10.48 16.29 11.36
CA LEU A 25 9.07 15.88 11.27
C LEU A 25 8.45 16.20 9.91
N ILE A 26 8.75 17.38 9.34
CA ILE A 26 8.32 17.75 7.98
C ILE A 26 8.93 16.80 6.95
N LYS A 27 10.22 16.48 7.06
CA LYS A 27 10.90 15.54 6.17
C LYS A 27 10.25 14.16 6.21
N THR A 28 9.96 13.61 7.40
CA THR A 28 9.29 12.31 7.52
C THR A 28 7.86 12.32 6.97
N ARG A 29 7.11 13.42 7.15
CA ARG A 29 5.77 13.58 6.56
C ARG A 29 5.84 13.53 5.03
N ASN A 30 6.74 14.31 4.43
CA ASN A 30 6.91 14.34 2.98
C ASN A 30 7.37 12.98 2.42
N MET A 31 8.16 12.21 3.19
CA MET A 31 8.54 10.84 2.81
C MET A 31 7.33 9.90 2.76
N VAL A 32 6.41 10.00 3.73
CA VAL A 32 5.15 9.22 3.72
C VAL A 32 4.31 9.59 2.50
N ASP A 33 4.12 10.89 2.24
CA ASP A 33 3.34 11.36 1.09
C ASP A 33 3.95 10.89 -0.24
N THR A 34 5.27 11.00 -0.39
CA THR A 34 5.99 10.51 -1.58
C THR A 34 5.86 8.99 -1.74
N ALA A 35 5.99 8.24 -0.66
CA ALA A 35 5.85 6.79 -0.70
C ALA A 35 4.43 6.37 -1.10
N TYR A 36 3.41 7.11 -0.64
CA TYR A 36 2.02 6.89 -1.03
C TYR A 36 1.78 7.20 -2.51
N SER A 37 2.26 8.34 -3.02
CA SER A 37 2.13 8.68 -4.44
C SER A 37 2.76 7.64 -5.37
N ASN A 38 3.86 7.00 -4.93
CA ASN A 38 4.47 5.89 -5.68
C ASN A 38 3.55 4.66 -5.75
N ILE A 39 2.84 4.33 -4.66
CA ILE A 39 1.82 3.26 -4.68
C ILE A 39 0.72 3.63 -5.66
N ASP A 40 0.15 4.84 -5.52
CA ASP A 40 -0.97 5.28 -6.33
C ASP A 40 -0.66 5.25 -7.84
N THR A 41 0.55 5.69 -8.23
CA THR A 41 1.01 5.60 -9.63
C THR A 41 1.10 4.15 -10.13
N LEU A 42 1.49 3.20 -9.28
CA LEU A 42 1.55 1.79 -9.64
C LEU A 42 0.15 1.16 -9.73
N LEU A 43 -0.75 1.54 -8.82
CA LEU A 43 -2.16 1.14 -8.88
C LEU A 43 -2.80 1.63 -10.18
N GLN A 44 -2.60 2.90 -10.52
CA GLN A 44 -3.06 3.48 -11.77
C GLN A 44 -2.60 2.66 -12.97
N LYS A 45 -1.30 2.36 -13.07
CA LYS A 45 -0.77 1.52 -14.16
C LYS A 45 -1.44 0.16 -14.24
N ARG A 46 -1.64 -0.53 -13.11
CA ARG A 46 -2.35 -1.82 -13.08
C ARG A 46 -3.78 -1.68 -13.61
N PHE A 47 -4.49 -0.67 -13.12
CA PHE A 47 -5.90 -0.44 -13.45
C PHE A 47 -6.12 0.10 -14.86
N ASP A 48 -5.12 0.75 -15.45
CA ASP A 48 -5.11 1.15 -16.86
C ASP A 48 -4.97 -0.06 -17.79
N LEU A 49 -4.38 -1.17 -17.33
CA LEU A 49 -4.27 -2.42 -18.10
C LEU A 49 -5.53 -3.29 -18.01
N VAL A 50 -6.42 -3.06 -17.05
CA VAL A 50 -7.63 -3.87 -16.83
C VAL A 50 -8.54 -3.94 -18.07
N PRO A 51 -8.86 -2.83 -18.77
CA PRO A 51 -9.69 -2.90 -19.98
C PRO A 51 -9.08 -3.80 -21.08
N ASN A 52 -7.75 -3.75 -21.25
CA ASN A 52 -7.03 -4.58 -22.23
C ASN A 52 -6.99 -6.06 -21.80
N LEU A 53 -6.83 -6.33 -20.51
CA LEU A 53 -6.94 -7.68 -19.98
C LEU A 53 -8.35 -8.24 -20.20
N VAL A 54 -9.39 -7.48 -19.83
CA VAL A 54 -10.79 -7.89 -19.98
C VAL A 54 -11.13 -8.14 -21.45
N SER A 55 -10.71 -7.28 -22.37
CA SER A 55 -10.97 -7.48 -23.80
C SER A 55 -10.28 -8.73 -24.35
N THR A 56 -9.03 -8.98 -23.94
CA THR A 56 -8.27 -10.16 -24.35
C THR A 56 -8.88 -11.44 -23.80
N VAL A 57 -9.21 -11.47 -22.51
CA VAL A 57 -9.72 -12.67 -21.83
C VAL A 57 -11.15 -13.00 -22.24
N LYS A 58 -12.02 -11.99 -22.43
CA LYS A 58 -13.44 -12.19 -22.78
C LYS A 58 -13.65 -12.92 -24.11
N GLY A 59 -12.70 -12.85 -25.03
CA GLY A 59 -12.74 -13.60 -26.29
C GLY A 59 -12.66 -15.12 -26.10
N TYR A 60 -12.01 -15.58 -25.03
CA TYR A 60 -11.71 -16.98 -24.77
C TYR A 60 -12.50 -17.54 -23.57
N MET A 61 -12.61 -16.78 -22.48
CA MET A 61 -13.23 -17.20 -21.21
C MET A 61 -14.69 -16.75 -21.12
N LYS A 62 -15.58 -17.36 -21.91
CA LYS A 62 -17.01 -16.97 -22.01
C LYS A 62 -17.83 -17.21 -20.74
N HIS A 63 -17.44 -18.16 -19.89
CA HIS A 63 -18.17 -18.54 -18.69
C HIS A 63 -17.67 -17.83 -17.41
N GLU A 64 -16.55 -17.09 -17.50
CA GLU A 64 -15.83 -16.51 -16.35
C GLU A 64 -16.19 -15.04 -16.12
N ARG A 65 -17.48 -14.71 -16.28
CA ARG A 65 -17.98 -13.34 -16.20
C ARG A 65 -17.74 -12.73 -14.82
N GLU A 66 -17.93 -13.53 -13.76
CA GLU A 66 -17.76 -13.08 -12.38
C GLU A 66 -16.34 -12.60 -12.08
N LEU A 67 -15.32 -13.28 -12.62
CA LEU A 67 -13.92 -12.87 -12.47
C LEU A 67 -13.63 -11.53 -13.16
N LEU A 68 -14.13 -11.37 -14.39
CA LEU A 68 -13.98 -10.13 -15.16
C LEU A 68 -14.75 -8.95 -14.52
N GLU A 69 -15.90 -9.24 -13.91
CA GLU A 69 -16.66 -8.24 -13.15
C GLU A 69 -15.95 -7.84 -11.86
N THR A 70 -15.34 -8.79 -11.15
CA THR A 70 -14.57 -8.52 -9.93
C THR A 70 -13.40 -7.59 -10.20
N VAL A 71 -12.59 -7.83 -11.24
CA VAL A 71 -11.45 -6.95 -11.57
C VAL A 71 -11.91 -5.58 -12.08
N THR A 72 -13.04 -5.52 -12.80
CA THR A 72 -13.64 -4.26 -13.24
C THR A 72 -14.19 -3.46 -12.07
N ARG A 73 -14.81 -4.13 -11.09
CA ARG A 73 -15.29 -3.51 -9.85
C ARG A 73 -14.13 -2.97 -9.03
N ALA A 74 -13.07 -3.75 -8.85
CA ALA A 74 -11.87 -3.30 -8.14
C ALA A 74 -11.28 -2.02 -8.75
N ARG A 75 -11.29 -1.91 -10.08
CA ARG A 75 -10.90 -0.67 -10.78
C ARG A 75 -11.83 0.50 -10.43
N SER A 76 -13.14 0.27 -10.46
CA SER A 76 -14.12 1.30 -10.09
C SER A 76 -13.98 1.71 -8.61
N ASP A 77 -13.73 0.76 -7.72
CA ASP A 77 -13.54 1.01 -6.30
C ASP A 77 -12.28 1.86 -6.06
N TRP A 78 -11.17 1.55 -6.76
CA TRP A 78 -9.96 2.39 -6.73
C TRP A 78 -10.22 3.81 -7.23
N MET A 79 -10.97 3.97 -8.33
CA MET A 79 -11.30 5.31 -8.86
C MET A 79 -12.16 6.15 -7.91
N ASN A 80 -12.96 5.52 -7.05
CA ASN A 80 -13.84 6.20 -6.09
C ASN A 80 -13.26 6.27 -4.67
N ALA A 81 -12.10 5.65 -4.44
CA ALA A 81 -11.46 5.63 -3.13
C ALA A 81 -11.06 7.04 -2.70
N SER A 82 -11.48 7.41 -1.50
CA SER A 82 -11.17 8.69 -0.85
C SER A 82 -10.16 8.52 0.29
N THR A 83 -9.93 7.28 0.72
CA THR A 83 -9.06 6.92 1.84
C THR A 83 -7.99 5.91 1.42
N ILE A 84 -6.92 5.83 2.23
CA ILE A 84 -5.82 4.86 2.02
C ILE A 84 -6.34 3.42 2.13
N GLN A 85 -7.33 3.18 2.99
CA GLN A 85 -7.93 1.88 3.27
C GLN A 85 -8.81 1.42 2.11
N GLU A 86 -9.61 2.33 1.53
CA GLU A 86 -10.39 2.02 0.33
C GLU A 86 -9.46 1.66 -0.83
N ASN A 87 -8.37 2.42 -1.01
CA ASN A 87 -7.34 2.10 -2.00
C ASN A 87 -6.66 0.75 -1.74
N ALA A 88 -6.32 0.45 -0.49
CA ALA A 88 -5.76 -0.85 -0.12
C ALA A 88 -6.75 -2.00 -0.38
N GLY A 89 -8.03 -1.81 -0.04
CA GLY A 89 -9.09 -2.78 -0.28
C GLY A 89 -9.29 -3.07 -1.77
N ALA A 90 -9.41 -2.02 -2.59
CA ALA A 90 -9.50 -2.14 -4.04
C ALA A 90 -8.28 -2.86 -4.63
N ASP A 91 -7.09 -2.59 -4.11
CA ASP A 91 -5.88 -3.29 -4.52
C ASP A 91 -5.95 -4.80 -4.26
N ASN A 92 -6.37 -5.22 -3.06
CA ASN A 92 -6.41 -6.64 -2.74
C ASN A 92 -7.44 -7.40 -3.54
N ILE A 93 -8.61 -6.79 -3.77
CA ILE A 93 -9.63 -7.37 -4.64
C ILE A 93 -9.03 -7.56 -6.05
N ALA A 94 -8.33 -6.56 -6.58
CA ALA A 94 -7.67 -6.66 -7.88
C ALA A 94 -6.60 -7.76 -7.89
N LYS A 95 -5.76 -7.84 -6.86
CA LYS A 95 -4.72 -8.84 -6.71
C LYS A 95 -5.28 -10.27 -6.73
N GLU A 96 -6.29 -10.55 -5.92
CA GLU A 96 -6.91 -11.89 -5.85
C GLU A 96 -7.65 -12.24 -7.14
N ALA A 97 -8.33 -11.26 -7.76
CA ALA A 97 -9.00 -11.45 -9.04
C ALA A 97 -8.01 -11.77 -10.17
N LEU A 98 -6.89 -11.03 -10.24
CA LEU A 98 -5.83 -11.26 -11.24
C LEU A 98 -5.19 -12.64 -11.07
N LYS A 99 -4.89 -13.04 -9.82
CA LYS A 99 -4.40 -14.39 -9.51
C LYS A 99 -5.38 -15.46 -9.99
N SER A 100 -6.68 -15.27 -9.75
CA SER A 100 -7.72 -16.19 -10.20
C SER A 100 -7.84 -16.24 -11.72
N ILE A 101 -7.80 -15.09 -12.41
CA ILE A 101 -7.80 -15.03 -13.88
C ILE A 101 -6.63 -15.81 -14.46
N PHE A 102 -5.42 -15.63 -13.90
CA PHE A 102 -4.23 -16.33 -14.38
C PHE A 102 -4.29 -17.84 -14.13
N ALA A 103 -4.81 -18.27 -12.99
CA ALA A 103 -5.01 -19.69 -12.70
C ALA A 103 -6.04 -20.33 -13.64
N VAL A 104 -7.18 -19.66 -13.86
CA VAL A 104 -8.22 -20.18 -14.76
C VAL A 104 -7.74 -20.20 -16.21
N ALA A 105 -6.92 -19.23 -16.64
CA ALA A 105 -6.35 -19.19 -17.99
C ALA A 105 -5.52 -20.44 -18.34
N GLU A 106 -5.01 -21.20 -17.36
CA GLU A 106 -4.32 -22.47 -17.60
C GLU A 106 -5.22 -23.52 -18.25
N ASN A 107 -6.53 -23.44 -18.01
CA ASN A 107 -7.54 -24.32 -18.59
C ASN A 107 -7.95 -23.93 -20.02
N TYR A 108 -7.41 -22.83 -20.56
CA TYR A 108 -7.73 -22.30 -21.88
C TYR A 108 -6.46 -22.24 -22.75
N PRO A 109 -6.09 -23.32 -23.46
CA PRO A 109 -4.83 -23.40 -24.21
C PRO A 109 -4.62 -22.26 -25.22
N ASP A 110 -5.68 -21.85 -25.93
CA ASP A 110 -5.59 -20.76 -26.91
C ASP A 110 -5.32 -19.39 -26.27
N LEU A 111 -5.87 -19.15 -25.07
CA LEU A 111 -5.59 -17.92 -24.30
C LEU A 111 -4.18 -17.98 -23.71
N LYS A 112 -3.79 -19.13 -23.16
CA LYS A 112 -2.45 -19.35 -22.61
C LYS A 112 -1.36 -19.16 -23.66
N ALA A 113 -1.63 -19.53 -24.91
CA ALA A 113 -0.72 -19.32 -26.04
C ALA A 113 -0.84 -17.91 -26.68
N ASN A 114 -1.78 -17.07 -26.24
CA ASN A 114 -1.98 -15.75 -26.80
C ASN A 114 -0.85 -14.80 -26.35
N GLN A 115 -0.08 -14.29 -27.31
CA GLN A 115 1.06 -13.42 -27.02
C GLN A 115 0.68 -12.12 -26.28
N ASN A 116 -0.46 -11.52 -26.59
CA ASN A 116 -0.91 -10.31 -25.91
C ASN A 116 -1.29 -10.60 -24.46
N PHE A 117 -1.93 -11.75 -24.19
CA PHE A 117 -2.25 -12.18 -22.83
C PHE A 117 -0.98 -12.44 -22.01
N LEU A 118 0.01 -13.13 -22.58
CA LEU A 118 1.29 -13.39 -21.92
C LEU A 118 2.03 -12.09 -21.55
N LEU A 119 2.06 -11.12 -22.46
CA LEU A 119 2.65 -9.79 -22.19
C LEU A 119 1.91 -9.05 -21.07
N LEU A 120 0.57 -9.04 -21.10
CA LEU A 120 -0.23 -8.43 -20.04
C LEU A 120 -0.02 -9.13 -18.69
N GLN A 121 0.05 -10.46 -18.68
CA GLN A 121 0.33 -11.22 -17.47
C GLN A 121 1.70 -10.87 -16.89
N GLU A 122 2.74 -10.83 -17.71
CA GLU A 122 4.09 -10.45 -17.29
C GLU A 122 4.12 -9.03 -16.72
N GLU A 123 3.50 -8.07 -17.40
CA GLU A 123 3.45 -6.68 -16.96
C GLU A 123 2.68 -6.53 -15.63
N LEU A 124 1.52 -7.16 -15.50
CA LEU A 124 0.69 -7.13 -14.29
C LEU A 124 1.40 -7.78 -13.10
N VAL A 125 2.09 -8.91 -13.29
CA VAL A 125 2.92 -9.55 -12.26
C VAL A 125 4.10 -8.64 -11.87
N GLY A 126 4.74 -8.01 -12.86
CA GLY A 126 5.81 -7.04 -12.62
C GLY A 126 5.33 -5.82 -11.82
N ILE A 127 4.12 -5.34 -12.08
CA ILE A 127 3.49 -4.24 -11.32
C ILE A 127 3.14 -4.70 -9.90
N GLU A 128 2.56 -5.88 -9.71
CA GLU A 128 2.25 -6.42 -8.37
C GLU A 128 3.49 -6.52 -7.48
N ASN A 129 4.61 -7.01 -8.03
CA ASN A 129 5.88 -7.06 -7.29
C ASN A 129 6.36 -5.67 -6.87
N LYS A 130 6.21 -4.67 -7.73
CA LYS A 130 6.55 -3.27 -7.42
C LYS A 130 5.60 -2.67 -6.38
N ILE A 131 4.30 -2.99 -6.44
CA ILE A 131 3.30 -2.57 -5.45
C ILE A 131 3.65 -3.16 -4.09
N ALA A 132 3.96 -4.46 -4.02
CA ALA A 132 4.34 -5.11 -2.77
C ALA A 132 5.56 -4.43 -2.11
N TYR A 133 6.60 -4.12 -2.89
CA TYR A 133 7.75 -3.37 -2.39
C TYR A 133 7.39 -1.94 -1.96
N ALA A 134 6.59 -1.24 -2.76
CA ALA A 134 6.15 0.13 -2.46
C ALA A 134 5.32 0.20 -1.16
N ARG A 135 4.46 -0.80 -0.92
CA ARG A 135 3.70 -0.98 0.33
C ARG A 135 4.60 -1.13 1.54
N GLN A 136 5.58 -2.03 1.47
CA GLN A 136 6.55 -2.20 2.54
C GLN A 136 7.30 -0.89 2.84
N ARG A 137 7.71 -0.17 1.79
CA ARG A 137 8.39 1.12 1.93
C ARG A 137 7.49 2.19 2.55
N TYR A 138 6.23 2.30 2.11
CA TYR A 138 5.25 3.21 2.71
C TYR A 138 5.04 2.89 4.19
N ASN A 139 4.79 1.63 4.52
CA ASN A 139 4.57 1.20 5.91
C ASN A 139 5.80 1.51 6.78
N ARG A 140 7.01 1.33 6.26
CA ARG A 140 8.24 1.76 6.96
C ARG A 140 8.26 3.27 7.23
N THR A 141 7.94 4.10 6.23
CA THR A 141 7.91 5.56 6.42
C THR A 141 6.82 6.01 7.39
N VAL A 142 5.66 5.34 7.39
CA VAL A 142 4.57 5.60 8.34
C VAL A 142 5.01 5.25 9.76
N LEU A 143 5.68 4.11 9.95
CA LEU A 143 6.25 3.75 11.24
C LEU A 143 7.24 4.81 11.74
N ASP A 144 8.15 5.25 10.87
CA ASP A 144 9.16 6.27 11.22
C ASP A 144 8.50 7.60 11.63
N LEU A 145 7.47 8.05 10.90
CA LEU A 145 6.69 9.25 11.23
C LEU A 145 5.94 9.08 12.57
N ASN A 146 5.19 7.99 12.72
CA ASN A 146 4.39 7.73 13.92
C ASN A 146 5.27 7.64 15.16
N ASN A 147 6.43 6.97 15.07
CA ASN A 147 7.42 6.93 16.14
C ASN A 147 7.95 8.33 16.47
N ALA A 148 8.30 9.14 15.46
CA ALA A 148 8.79 10.50 15.68
C ALA A 148 7.74 11.40 16.37
N ILE A 149 6.46 11.21 16.06
CA ILE A 149 5.35 11.95 16.69
C ILE A 149 5.12 11.50 18.14
N GLN A 150 5.41 10.24 18.48
CA GLN A 150 5.12 9.68 19.81
C GLN A 150 6.32 9.73 20.77
N GLN A 151 7.55 9.81 20.26
CA GLN A 151 8.77 9.73 21.06
C GLN A 151 9.11 11.07 21.75
N PHE A 152 9.44 11.02 23.05
CA PHE A 152 10.00 12.16 23.78
C PHE A 152 11.44 12.47 23.33
N PRO A 153 11.84 13.74 23.14
CA PRO A 153 11.07 14.97 23.36
C PRO A 153 10.29 15.48 22.13
N THR A 154 10.31 14.76 21.01
CA THR A 154 9.72 15.21 19.73
C THR A 154 8.19 15.30 19.80
N ASN A 155 7.54 14.48 20.63
CA ASN A 155 6.09 14.48 20.85
C ASN A 155 5.51 15.84 21.29
N LEU A 156 6.26 16.62 22.08
CA LEU A 156 5.83 17.97 22.51
C LEU A 156 5.70 18.91 21.31
N ILE A 157 6.70 18.87 20.42
CA ILE A 157 6.75 19.67 19.19
C ILE A 157 5.66 19.16 18.23
N ALA A 158 5.53 17.85 18.08
CA ALA A 158 4.51 17.25 17.24
C ALA A 158 3.09 17.66 17.68
N HIS A 159 2.79 17.64 18.98
CA HIS A 159 1.51 18.10 19.52
C HIS A 159 1.28 19.60 19.29
N PHE A 160 2.27 20.43 19.59
CA PHE A 160 2.18 21.89 19.42
C PHE A 160 1.91 22.29 17.96
N PHE A 161 2.58 21.66 17.00
CA PHE A 161 2.42 21.89 15.56
C PHE A 161 1.40 20.97 14.88
N ARG A 162 0.60 20.23 15.66
CA ARG A 162 -0.49 19.36 15.18
C ARG A 162 -0.06 18.34 14.11
N PHE A 163 1.09 17.71 14.29
CA PHE A 163 1.46 16.54 13.49
C PHE A 163 0.55 15.36 13.83
N GLN A 164 0.00 14.72 12.80
CA GLN A 164 -0.91 13.59 12.94
C GLN A 164 -0.21 12.30 12.49
N SER A 165 -0.50 11.21 13.21
CA SER A 165 -0.14 9.86 12.79
C SER A 165 -0.78 9.54 11.45
N ARG A 166 -0.13 8.66 10.69
CA ARG A 166 -0.65 8.13 9.42
C ARG A 166 -0.96 6.66 9.57
N GLU A 167 -1.91 6.19 8.77
CA GLU A 167 -2.33 4.80 8.76
C GLU A 167 -1.46 4.00 7.80
N PHE A 168 -1.23 2.73 8.15
CA PHE A 168 -0.48 1.81 7.30
C PHE A 168 -1.29 1.45 6.06
N PHE A 169 -0.60 1.20 4.94
CA PHE A 169 -1.17 0.61 3.73
C PHE A 169 -1.27 -0.88 4.01
N GLU A 170 -2.36 -1.19 4.69
CA GLU A 170 -2.77 -2.49 5.16
C GLU A 170 -1.77 -3.22 6.08
N VAL A 171 -2.09 -3.18 7.37
CA VAL A 171 -1.69 -4.22 8.32
C VAL A 171 -2.91 -4.53 9.17
N GLU A 172 -3.79 -5.42 8.68
CA GLU A 172 -4.68 -6.20 9.53
C GLU A 172 -5.26 -7.41 8.78
N SER A 173 -4.41 -8.37 8.44
CA SER A 173 -4.92 -9.72 8.20
C SER A 173 -5.16 -10.40 9.54
N LEU A 174 -6.31 -10.13 10.18
CA LEU A 174 -6.83 -11.04 11.20
C LEU A 174 -6.98 -12.46 10.62
N LYS A 175 -7.23 -12.59 9.30
CA LYS A 175 -7.19 -13.85 8.54
C LYS A 175 -5.82 -14.56 8.52
N ALA A 176 -4.69 -13.86 8.60
CA ALA A 176 -3.38 -14.55 8.67
C ALA A 176 -3.08 -15.08 10.08
N ARG A 177 -3.88 -14.70 11.08
CA ARG A 177 -3.81 -15.24 12.45
C ARG A 177 -4.75 -16.43 12.64
N GLU A 178 -5.60 -16.77 11.67
CA GLU A 178 -6.35 -18.02 11.69
C GLU A 178 -5.37 -19.16 11.36
N VAL A 179 -4.90 -19.83 12.41
CA VAL A 179 -4.13 -21.07 12.31
C VAL A 179 -4.99 -22.08 11.52
N PRO A 180 -4.49 -22.70 10.44
CA PRO A 180 -5.24 -23.73 9.74
C PRO A 180 -5.56 -24.86 10.73
N GLN A 181 -6.86 -25.04 10.99
CA GLN A 181 -7.37 -26.16 11.77
C GLN A 181 -7.17 -27.43 10.95
N VAL A 182 -6.04 -28.12 11.16
CA VAL A 182 -5.82 -29.45 10.59
C VAL A 182 -6.76 -30.40 11.32
N LYS A 183 -7.91 -30.70 10.71
CA LYS A 183 -8.71 -31.86 11.08
C LYS A 183 -7.97 -33.10 10.59
N TYR A 184 -7.38 -33.84 11.52
CA TYR A 184 -6.96 -35.20 11.24
C TYR A 184 -8.23 -36.05 11.20
N ASP A 185 -8.66 -36.45 10.00
CA ASP A 185 -9.59 -37.56 9.86
C ASP A 185 -8.81 -38.86 10.10
N GLY A 186 -8.69 -39.22 11.37
CA GLY A 186 -7.99 -40.43 11.79
C GLY A 186 -7.63 -40.38 13.26
N ASP A 187 -8.60 -40.66 14.11
CA ASP A 187 -8.44 -41.58 15.25
C ASP A 187 -9.85 -41.94 15.77
N GLU A 188 -10.12 -43.25 15.72
CA GLU A 188 -11.31 -44.04 16.13
C GLU A 188 -12.53 -44.12 15.19
#